data_AF-A0A963RMS5-F1
#
_entry.id   AF-A0A963RMS5-F1
#
_cell.length_a   1.000
_cell.length_b   1.000
_cell.length_c   1.000
_cell.angle_alpha   90.00
_cell.angle_beta   90.00
_cell.angle_gamma   90.00
#
_symmetry.space_group_name_H-M   'P 1'
#
loop_
_entity.id
_entity.type
_entity.pdbx_description
1 polymer ?
#
loop_
_entity_poly.entity_id
_entity_poly.type
_entity_poly.pdbx_seq_one_letter_code
_entity_poly.pdbx_strand_id
1 'polypeptide(L)'
;ARVRQRLGEPFGRAVALMLDVQGRVVVMGMGKSGHIGRKIAATLASTGTPAMFVHPAEASHGDLGMIKPVDAVLAISNSGESDELTAILPLVKRLGAPLVAITGGAGSTLARHADVVLDSSVEKEACPLNLAPTASTTAQLALGDALAVALLDARGFKAEDFARSHPGGALGRRLLTRVADIMRTGDQVPRVTAGTGFSALMQEMTRKGLGATAVLDEGGALLGIFTDGDLRRLVETGGDLRALTAREVMHASPRTVDEQALAAEAADL
;
A
#
# COMPACT_ATOMS: atom_id res chain seq x y z
N ALA A 1 20.27 -2.76 15.83
CA ALA A 1 21.68 -3.08 15.51
C ALA A 1 21.93 -4.59 15.38
N ARG A 2 21.65 -5.43 16.40
CA ARG A 2 21.89 -6.88 16.35
C ARG A 2 21.03 -7.67 15.36
N VAL A 3 19.75 -7.34 15.19
CA VAL A 3 18.88 -8.00 14.19
C VAL A 3 19.54 -7.93 12.80
N ARG A 4 20.03 -6.75 12.40
CA ARG A 4 20.76 -6.54 11.14
C ARG A 4 22.02 -7.42 11.01
N GLN A 5 22.78 -7.62 12.09
CA GLN A 5 23.98 -8.45 12.08
C GLN A 5 23.67 -9.95 11.98
N ARG A 6 22.44 -10.35 12.30
CA ARG A 6 21.94 -11.73 12.25
C ARG A 6 21.08 -12.01 11.01
N LEU A 7 20.84 -10.99 10.17
CA LEU A 7 20.34 -11.17 8.82
C LEU A 7 21.47 -11.78 7.98
N GLY A 8 21.51 -13.11 7.96
CA GLY A 8 22.47 -13.89 7.19
C GLY A 8 21.77 -14.93 6.32
N GLU A 9 22.47 -16.03 6.04
CA GLU A 9 21.94 -17.15 5.25
C GLU A 9 20.54 -17.64 5.69
N PRO A 10 20.20 -17.76 7.00
CA PRO A 10 18.87 -18.19 7.40
C PRO A 10 17.75 -17.26 6.92
N PHE A 11 18.01 -15.95 6.86
CA PHE A 11 17.02 -15.00 6.37
C PHE A 11 16.78 -15.19 4.86
N GLY A 12 17.85 -15.29 4.07
CA GLY A 12 17.73 -15.57 2.64
C GLY A 12 17.02 -16.91 2.35
N ARG A 13 17.31 -17.94 3.14
CA ARG A 13 16.63 -19.24 3.05
C ARG A 13 15.14 -19.15 3.41
N ALA A 14 14.77 -18.38 4.44
CA ALA A 14 13.38 -18.14 4.78
C ALA A 14 12.64 -17.44 3.63
N VAL A 15 13.24 -16.41 3.03
CA VAL A 15 12.69 -15.71 1.88
C VAL A 15 12.50 -16.66 0.70
N ALA A 16 13.53 -17.42 0.32
CA ALA A 16 13.44 -18.40 -0.79
C ALA A 16 12.35 -19.45 -0.55
N LEU A 17 12.31 -20.03 0.66
CA LEU A 17 11.29 -20.99 1.06
C LEU A 17 9.88 -20.40 0.94
N MET A 18 9.67 -19.15 1.39
CA MET A 18 8.38 -18.47 1.32
C MET A 18 8.01 -18.00 -0.10
N LEU A 19 8.99 -17.80 -1.00
CA LEU A 19 8.74 -17.48 -2.40
C LEU A 19 8.18 -18.67 -3.18
N ASP A 20 8.70 -19.87 -2.91
CA ASP A 20 8.33 -21.12 -3.59
C ASP A 20 6.95 -21.68 -3.17
N VAL A 21 6.39 -21.15 -2.07
CA VAL A 21 5.07 -21.52 -1.56
C VAL A 21 3.99 -21.22 -2.60
N GLN A 22 3.22 -22.25 -2.94
CA GLN A 22 2.10 -22.17 -3.89
C GLN A 22 0.79 -21.73 -3.21
N GLY A 23 0.66 -22.03 -1.92
CA GLY A 23 -0.46 -21.62 -1.09
C GLY A 23 -0.23 -20.26 -0.45
N ARG A 24 -0.37 -20.20 0.87
CA ARG A 24 -0.23 -18.97 1.66
C ARG A 24 0.74 -19.14 2.82
N VAL A 25 1.15 -18.02 3.40
CA VAL A 25 1.88 -17.98 4.67
C VAL A 25 0.88 -17.96 5.82
N VAL A 26 0.86 -19.04 6.61
CA VAL A 26 0.08 -19.14 7.85
C VAL A 26 0.93 -18.64 9.01
N VAL A 27 0.63 -17.44 9.50
CA VAL A 27 1.32 -16.83 10.64
C VAL A 27 0.63 -17.24 11.92
N MET A 28 1.40 -17.60 12.95
CA MET A 28 0.85 -18.03 14.24
C MET A 28 1.75 -17.63 15.42
N GLY A 29 1.14 -17.37 16.57
CA GLY A 29 1.83 -17.00 17.79
C GLY A 29 0.87 -16.69 18.93
N MET A 30 1.36 -16.75 20.16
CA MET A 30 0.57 -16.51 21.37
C MET A 30 0.81 -15.12 21.96
N GLY A 31 -0.21 -14.55 22.63
CA GLY A 31 -0.13 -13.28 23.34
C GLY A 31 0.44 -12.14 22.49
N LYS A 32 1.44 -11.42 23.02
CA LYS A 32 2.07 -10.29 22.32
C LYS A 32 2.76 -10.71 21.02
N SER A 33 3.40 -11.88 20.97
CA SER A 33 3.94 -12.42 19.71
C SER A 33 2.82 -12.73 18.71
N GLY A 34 1.65 -13.15 19.18
CA GLY A 34 0.45 -13.29 18.34
C GLY A 34 -0.04 -11.97 17.76
N HIS A 35 -0.05 -10.88 18.53
CA HIS A 35 -0.39 -9.54 18.00
C HIS A 35 0.59 -9.10 16.92
N ILE A 36 1.90 -9.30 17.12
CA ILE A 36 2.91 -9.03 16.10
C ILE A 36 2.68 -9.93 14.87
N GLY A 37 2.37 -11.21 15.07
CA GLY A 37 2.03 -12.14 13.99
C GLY A 37 0.83 -11.70 13.16
N ARG A 38 -0.24 -11.17 13.78
CA ARG A 38 -1.38 -10.60 13.06
C ARG A 38 -0.99 -9.41 12.18
N LYS A 39 -0.15 -8.50 12.69
CA LYS A 39 0.38 -7.38 11.91
C LYS A 39 1.22 -7.88 10.74
N ILE A 40 2.11 -8.84 10.98
CA ILE A 40 2.96 -9.43 9.94
C ILE A 40 2.11 -10.09 8.85
N ALA A 41 1.10 -10.89 9.22
CA ALA A 41 0.17 -11.49 8.26
C ALA A 41 -0.52 -10.42 7.40
N ALA A 42 -1.01 -9.33 8.03
CA ALA A 42 -1.62 -8.22 7.31
C ALA A 42 -0.62 -7.52 6.37
N THR A 43 0.65 -7.37 6.77
CA THR A 43 1.71 -6.74 5.97
C THR A 43 2.10 -7.61 4.78
N LEU A 44 2.24 -8.92 4.97
CA LEU A 44 2.50 -9.86 3.88
C LEU A 44 1.37 -9.82 2.85
N ALA A 45 0.12 -9.89 3.32
CA ALA A 45 -1.06 -9.84 2.44
C ALA A 45 -1.16 -8.52 1.66
N SER A 46 -0.82 -7.39 2.29
CA SER A 46 -0.83 -6.07 1.64
C SER A 46 0.35 -5.84 0.68
N THR A 47 1.35 -6.72 0.69
CA THR A 47 2.58 -6.62 -0.11
C THR A 47 2.74 -7.78 -1.09
N GLY A 48 1.64 -8.44 -1.45
CA GLY A 48 1.60 -9.43 -2.53
C GLY A 48 1.97 -10.85 -2.11
N THR A 49 2.16 -11.13 -0.82
CA THR A 49 2.32 -12.50 -0.31
C THR A 49 1.05 -12.93 0.41
N PRO A 50 0.22 -13.83 -0.16
CA PRO A 50 -0.98 -14.31 0.50
C PRO A 50 -0.66 -14.83 1.90
N ALA A 51 -1.31 -14.26 2.91
CA ALA A 51 -1.04 -14.61 4.29
C ALA A 51 -2.28 -14.50 5.17
N MET A 52 -2.33 -15.30 6.22
CA MET A 52 -3.38 -15.25 7.23
C MET A 52 -2.83 -15.56 8.61
N PHE A 53 -3.55 -15.15 9.65
CA PHE A 53 -3.21 -15.50 11.02
C PHE A 53 -4.09 -16.65 11.52
N VAL A 54 -3.48 -17.67 12.10
CA VAL A 54 -4.15 -18.75 12.83
C VAL A 54 -3.69 -18.73 14.28
N HIS A 55 -4.64 -18.73 15.21
CA HIS A 55 -4.32 -18.72 16.63
C HIS A 55 -3.96 -20.15 17.09
N PRO A 56 -2.79 -20.40 17.73
CA PRO A 56 -2.37 -21.76 18.10
C PRO A 56 -3.36 -22.52 18.99
N ALA A 57 -4.02 -21.82 19.92
CA ALA A 57 -5.05 -22.44 20.77
C ALA A 57 -6.23 -22.98 19.93
N GLU A 58 -6.76 -22.17 19.00
CA GLU A 58 -7.87 -22.58 18.13
C GLU A 58 -7.44 -23.67 17.14
N ALA A 59 -6.18 -23.65 16.70
CA ALA A 59 -5.64 -24.70 15.84
C ALA A 59 -5.73 -26.07 16.49
N SER A 60 -5.43 -26.15 17.79
CA SER A 60 -5.57 -27.38 18.59
C SER A 60 -7.03 -27.86 18.70
N HIS A 61 -8.00 -27.00 18.40
CA HIS A 61 -9.43 -27.26 18.51
C HIS A 61 -10.17 -27.27 17.16
N GLY A 62 -9.46 -27.35 16.03
CA GLY A 62 -10.05 -27.56 14.70
C GLY A 62 -9.44 -26.70 13.59
N ASP A 63 -8.91 -25.52 13.93
CA ASP A 63 -8.39 -24.58 12.93
C ASP A 63 -7.08 -25.07 12.29
N LEU A 64 -6.47 -26.15 12.77
CA LEU A 64 -5.35 -26.80 12.08
C LEU A 64 -5.73 -27.20 10.66
N GLY A 65 -7.01 -27.51 10.40
CA GLY A 65 -7.52 -27.80 9.05
C GLY A 65 -7.42 -26.62 8.06
N MET A 66 -7.17 -25.40 8.55
CA MET A 66 -6.91 -24.22 7.72
C MET A 66 -5.50 -24.25 7.09
N ILE A 67 -4.57 -25.03 7.66
CA ILE A 67 -3.22 -25.22 7.12
C ILE A 67 -3.26 -26.35 6.08
N LYS A 68 -2.75 -26.08 4.89
CA LYS A 68 -2.62 -27.07 3.81
C LYS A 68 -1.14 -27.43 3.57
N PRO A 69 -0.83 -28.60 2.98
CA PRO A 69 0.55 -28.96 2.65
C PRO A 69 1.24 -28.00 1.67
N VAL A 70 0.46 -27.26 0.90
CA VAL A 70 0.95 -26.24 -0.06
C VAL A 70 1.24 -24.89 0.61
N ASP A 71 0.93 -24.74 1.89
CA ASP A 71 1.16 -23.53 2.67
C ASP A 71 2.54 -23.60 3.36
N ALA A 72 3.07 -22.45 3.78
CA ALA A 72 4.16 -22.38 4.77
C ALA A 72 3.65 -21.83 6.09
N VAL A 73 4.25 -22.26 7.20
CA VAL A 73 3.95 -21.78 8.54
C VAL A 73 5.04 -20.83 9.01
N LEU A 74 4.66 -19.63 9.44
CA LEU A 74 5.52 -18.68 10.14
C LEU A 74 5.11 -18.63 11.61
N ALA A 75 5.84 -19.37 12.46
CA ALA A 75 5.55 -19.47 13.88
C ALA A 75 6.41 -18.49 14.69
N ILE A 76 5.77 -17.72 15.57
CA ILE A 76 6.41 -16.66 16.37
C ILE A 76 6.23 -16.96 17.85
N SER A 77 7.34 -17.16 18.56
CA SER A 77 7.36 -17.30 20.02
C SER A 77 8.70 -16.88 20.58
N ASN A 78 8.71 -15.98 21.57
CA ASN A 78 9.96 -15.50 22.15
C ASN A 78 10.77 -16.63 22.80
N SER A 79 10.14 -17.47 23.64
CA SER A 79 10.77 -18.63 24.25
C SER A 79 10.89 -19.81 23.30
N GLY A 80 9.95 -19.94 22.35
CA GLY A 80 9.81 -21.14 21.52
C GLY A 80 9.18 -22.34 22.24
N GLU A 81 8.61 -22.12 23.43
CA GLU A 81 8.08 -23.14 24.35
C GLU A 81 6.62 -22.85 24.76
N SER A 82 5.86 -22.10 23.96
CA SER A 82 4.43 -21.89 24.26
C SER A 82 3.67 -23.20 24.12
N ASP A 83 2.94 -23.63 25.15
CA ASP A 83 2.25 -24.93 25.19
C ASP A 83 1.31 -25.13 23.98
N GLU A 84 0.51 -24.11 23.65
CA GLU A 84 -0.43 -24.18 22.52
C GLU A 84 0.28 -24.31 21.17
N LEU A 85 1.47 -23.71 21.05
CA LEU A 85 2.26 -23.76 19.83
C LEU A 85 2.99 -25.10 19.75
N THR A 86 3.65 -25.53 20.82
CA THR A 86 4.40 -26.79 20.86
C THR A 86 3.51 -28.02 20.67
N ALA A 87 2.27 -27.98 21.15
CA ALA A 87 1.28 -29.05 20.98
C ALA A 87 0.98 -29.34 19.49
N ILE A 88 1.01 -28.33 18.62
CA ILE A 88 0.66 -28.48 17.20
C ILE A 88 1.86 -28.74 16.28
N LEU A 89 3.11 -28.47 16.73
CA LEU A 89 4.30 -28.61 15.87
C LEU A 89 4.48 -30.00 15.25
N PRO A 90 4.27 -31.13 15.97
CA PRO A 90 4.40 -32.45 15.36
C PRO A 90 3.38 -32.69 14.24
N LEU A 91 2.18 -32.10 14.38
CA LEU A 91 1.12 -32.22 13.38
C LEU A 91 1.44 -31.38 12.13
N VAL A 92 1.93 -30.15 12.31
CA VAL A 92 2.42 -29.30 11.21
C VAL A 92 3.55 -30.00 10.45
N LYS A 93 4.50 -30.60 11.17
CA LYS A 93 5.61 -31.34 10.56
C LYS A 93 5.13 -32.57 9.79
N ARG A 94 4.15 -33.31 10.32
CA ARG A 94 3.52 -34.45 9.64
C ARG A 94 2.71 -34.04 8.41
N LEU A 95 2.08 -32.86 8.44
CA LEU A 95 1.37 -32.29 7.29
C LEU A 95 2.33 -32.00 6.11
N GLY A 96 3.62 -31.78 6.40
CA GLY A 96 4.65 -31.49 5.41
C GLY A 96 4.72 -30.01 5.00
N ALA A 97 3.98 -29.14 5.69
CA ALA A 97 4.07 -27.70 5.48
C ALA A 97 5.43 -27.17 5.99
N PRO A 98 6.21 -26.46 5.16
CA PRO A 98 7.47 -25.87 5.59
C PRO A 98 7.26 -24.90 6.77
N LEU A 99 8.16 -24.94 7.75
CA LEU A 99 8.06 -24.18 9.00
C LEU A 99 9.25 -23.22 9.16
N VAL A 100 8.95 -21.92 9.16
CA VAL A 100 9.87 -20.85 9.56
C VAL A 100 9.53 -20.41 10.98
N ALA A 101 10.53 -20.40 11.87
CA ALA A 101 10.38 -19.94 13.24
C ALA A 101 11.01 -18.57 13.44
N ILE A 102 10.28 -17.63 14.06
CA ILE A 102 10.86 -16.42 14.66
C ILE A 102 10.88 -16.63 16.18
N THR A 103 12.07 -16.80 16.74
CA THR A 103 12.22 -17.07 18.17
C THR A 103 13.54 -16.56 18.75
N GLY A 104 13.54 -16.21 20.04
CA GLY A 104 14.77 -15.94 20.78
C GLY A 104 15.39 -17.21 21.38
N GLY A 105 14.66 -18.32 21.39
CA GLY A 105 15.12 -19.61 21.92
C GLY A 105 15.69 -20.51 20.83
N ALA A 106 16.98 -20.36 20.49
CA ALA A 106 17.62 -21.15 19.42
C ALA A 106 17.62 -22.68 19.67
N GLY A 107 17.57 -23.12 20.93
CA GLY A 107 17.47 -24.52 21.33
C GLY A 107 16.05 -24.99 21.66
N SER A 108 15.03 -24.15 21.43
CA SER A 108 13.66 -24.42 21.84
C SER A 108 12.99 -25.54 21.04
N THR A 109 11.87 -26.05 21.56
CA THR A 109 11.02 -27.01 20.85
C THR A 109 10.59 -26.47 19.49
N LEU A 110 10.19 -25.20 19.39
CA LEU A 110 9.89 -24.55 18.11
C LEU A 110 11.10 -24.56 17.17
N ALA A 111 12.27 -24.12 17.63
CA ALA A 111 13.46 -24.04 16.79
C ALA A 111 13.87 -25.40 16.22
N ARG A 112 13.74 -26.48 17.01
CA ARG A 112 14.06 -27.85 16.56
C ARG A 112 13.08 -28.41 15.53
N HIS A 113 11.84 -27.94 15.51
CA HIS A 113 10.85 -28.38 14.53
C HIS A 113 10.95 -27.63 13.20
N ALA A 114 11.44 -26.39 13.23
CA ALA A 114 11.52 -25.50 12.08
C ALA A 114 12.56 -25.93 11.05
N ASP A 115 12.26 -25.67 9.78
CA ASP A 115 13.20 -25.82 8.66
C ASP A 115 14.17 -24.63 8.61
N VAL A 116 13.71 -23.46 9.04
CA VAL A 116 14.51 -22.23 9.16
C VAL A 116 14.18 -21.50 10.45
N VAL A 117 15.22 -21.09 11.19
CA VAL A 117 15.09 -20.30 12.42
C VAL A 117 15.63 -18.90 12.21
N LEU A 118 14.81 -17.90 12.50
CA LEU A 118 15.16 -16.50 12.55
C LEU A 118 15.26 -16.06 14.01
N ASP A 119 16.48 -15.73 14.43
CA ASP A 119 16.78 -15.36 15.81
C ASP A 119 16.26 -13.95 16.15
N SER A 120 15.25 -13.89 17.02
CA SER A 120 14.68 -12.66 17.57
C SER A 120 15.14 -12.35 19.00
N SER A 121 16.19 -13.01 19.50
CA SER A 121 16.69 -12.80 20.87
C SER A 121 17.20 -11.37 21.06
N VAL A 122 16.90 -10.81 22.23
CA VAL A 122 17.34 -9.48 22.65
C VAL A 122 18.19 -9.59 23.91
N GLU A 123 19.14 -8.67 24.09
CA GLU A 123 19.99 -8.66 25.29
C GLU A 123 19.18 -8.37 26.55
N LYS A 124 18.19 -7.47 26.44
CA LYS A 124 17.38 -7.01 27.55
C LYS A 124 16.04 -6.47 27.06
N GLU A 125 14.98 -6.71 27.82
CA GLU A 125 13.72 -6.00 27.67
C GLU A 125 13.80 -4.59 28.27
N ALA A 126 12.97 -3.67 27.78
CA ALA A 126 12.84 -2.34 28.37
C ALA A 126 12.13 -2.38 29.74
N CYS A 127 11.38 -3.45 30.01
CA CYS A 127 10.75 -3.68 31.31
C CYS A 127 11.82 -3.87 32.40
N PRO A 128 11.77 -3.12 33.53
CA PRO A 128 12.74 -3.26 34.62
C PRO A 128 12.83 -4.67 35.21
N LEU A 129 11.71 -5.41 35.19
CA LEU A 129 11.63 -6.80 35.66
C LEU A 129 12.04 -7.82 34.59
N ASN A 130 12.30 -7.37 33.36
CA ASN A 130 12.58 -8.23 32.19
C ASN A 130 11.48 -9.26 31.88
N LEU A 131 10.25 -9.03 32.39
CA LEU A 131 9.12 -9.95 32.23
C LEU A 131 8.23 -9.60 31.04
N ALA A 132 7.98 -8.30 30.84
CA ALA A 132 7.06 -7.85 29.80
C ALA A 132 7.79 -7.78 28.44
N PRO A 133 7.31 -8.50 27.41
CA PRO A 133 7.87 -8.37 26.06
C PRO A 133 7.72 -6.94 25.56
N THR A 134 8.84 -6.36 25.14
CA THR A 134 8.99 -5.00 24.61
C THR A 134 9.97 -5.01 23.44
N ALA A 135 11.26 -5.15 23.72
CA ALA A 135 12.31 -5.23 22.72
C ALA A 135 12.17 -6.50 21.86
N SER A 136 11.82 -7.65 22.47
CA SER A 136 11.58 -8.90 21.72
C SER A 136 10.45 -8.76 20.70
N THR A 137 9.34 -8.13 21.07
CA THR A 137 8.23 -7.88 20.13
C THR A 137 8.60 -6.91 19.02
N THR A 138 9.45 -5.92 19.29
CA THR A 138 9.99 -5.03 18.26
C THR A 138 10.94 -5.76 17.31
N ALA A 139 11.78 -6.67 17.83
CA ALA A 139 12.66 -7.49 17.01
C ALA A 139 11.87 -8.42 16.09
N GLN A 140 10.81 -9.07 16.62
CA GLN A 140 9.88 -9.90 15.84
C GLN A 140 9.19 -9.10 14.74
N LEU A 141 8.70 -7.89 15.07
CA LEU A 141 8.07 -7.00 14.10
C LEU A 141 9.06 -6.61 12.99
N ALA A 142 10.26 -6.20 13.35
CA ALA A 142 11.29 -5.82 12.39
C ALA A 142 11.69 -6.96 11.45
N LEU A 143 11.79 -8.20 11.97
CA LEU A 143 12.05 -9.39 11.15
C LEU A 143 10.90 -9.68 10.19
N GLY A 144 9.65 -9.58 10.66
CA GLY A 144 8.48 -9.78 9.82
C GLY A 144 8.35 -8.72 8.71
N ASP A 145 8.63 -7.45 9.03
CA ASP A 145 8.63 -6.37 8.03
C ASP A 145 9.77 -6.54 7.02
N ALA A 146 10.94 -6.99 7.47
CA ALA A 146 12.04 -7.33 6.57
C ALA A 146 11.66 -8.48 5.62
N LEU A 147 11.02 -9.54 6.11
CA LEU A 147 10.52 -10.63 5.26
C LEU A 147 9.53 -10.10 4.23
N ALA A 148 8.55 -9.28 4.64
CA ALA A 148 7.56 -8.72 3.73
C ALA A 148 8.21 -7.86 2.63
N VAL A 149 9.15 -6.98 2.98
CA VAL A 149 9.86 -6.15 2.00
C VAL A 149 10.73 -6.98 1.06
N ALA A 150 11.45 -7.99 1.57
CA ALA A 150 12.26 -8.86 0.74
C ALA A 150 11.40 -9.69 -0.25
N LEU A 151 10.25 -10.17 0.20
CA LEU A 151 9.30 -10.89 -0.64
C LEU A 151 8.62 -9.98 -1.66
N LEU A 152 8.26 -8.76 -1.28
CA LEU A 152 7.73 -7.72 -2.17
C LEU A 152 8.70 -7.46 -3.33
N ASP A 153 9.97 -7.21 -3.00
CA ASP A 153 11.03 -6.94 -3.98
C ASP A 153 11.29 -8.14 -4.90
N ALA A 154 11.45 -9.33 -4.32
CA ALA A 154 11.70 -10.54 -5.09
C ALA A 154 10.53 -10.95 -6.01
N ARG A 155 9.29 -10.57 -5.68
CA ARG A 155 8.11 -10.76 -6.54
C ARG A 155 7.94 -9.66 -7.59
N GLY A 156 8.74 -8.60 -7.55
CA GLY A 156 8.60 -7.45 -8.44
C GLY A 156 7.29 -6.69 -8.24
N PHE A 157 6.75 -6.70 -7.02
CA PHE A 157 5.46 -6.10 -6.68
C PHE A 157 5.48 -4.59 -6.87
N LYS A 158 4.52 -4.06 -7.64
CA LYS A 158 4.50 -2.66 -8.06
C LYS A 158 3.46 -1.83 -7.32
N ALA A 159 3.52 -0.51 -7.51
CA ALA A 159 2.55 0.42 -6.93
C ALA A 159 1.12 0.11 -7.38
N GLU A 160 0.93 -0.35 -8.61
CA GLU A 160 -0.37 -0.74 -9.16
C GLU A 160 -0.94 -1.98 -8.45
N ASP A 161 -0.08 -2.95 -8.10
CA ASP A 161 -0.47 -4.13 -7.32
C ASP A 161 -0.87 -3.76 -5.89
N PHE A 162 -0.15 -2.80 -5.29
CA PHE A 162 -0.53 -2.22 -4.00
C PHE A 162 -1.90 -1.56 -4.07
N ALA A 163 -2.15 -0.79 -5.12
CA ALA A 163 -3.41 -0.07 -5.27
C ALA A 163 -4.59 -1.04 -5.46
N ARG A 164 -4.40 -2.11 -6.23
CA ARG A 164 -5.38 -3.19 -6.43
C ARG A 164 -5.74 -3.92 -5.13
N SER A 165 -4.78 -4.08 -4.22
CA SER A 165 -5.02 -4.70 -2.91
C SER A 165 -5.61 -3.72 -1.87
N HIS A 166 -5.66 -2.42 -2.17
CA HIS A 166 -6.17 -1.37 -1.27
C HIS A 166 -7.14 -0.39 -1.95
N PRO A 167 -8.19 -0.85 -2.66
CA PRO A 167 -9.02 0.02 -3.50
C PRO A 167 -9.78 1.11 -2.72
N GLY A 168 -10.11 0.86 -1.44
CA GLY A 168 -10.81 1.83 -0.59
C GLY A 168 -9.91 2.89 0.07
N GLY A 169 -8.60 2.66 0.10
CA GLY A 169 -7.64 3.55 0.78
C GLY A 169 -7.35 4.82 -0.02
N ALA A 170 -6.89 5.87 0.66
CA ALA A 170 -6.48 7.12 0.00
C ALA A 170 -5.35 6.89 -1.02
N LEU A 171 -4.42 5.98 -0.71
CA LEU A 171 -3.31 5.63 -1.59
C LEU A 171 -3.77 4.83 -2.82
N GLY A 172 -4.64 3.82 -2.63
CA GLY A 172 -5.20 3.05 -3.75
C GLY A 172 -6.03 3.92 -4.68
N ARG A 173 -6.83 4.84 -4.13
CA ARG A 173 -7.54 5.86 -4.93
C ARG A 173 -6.57 6.73 -5.71
N ARG A 174 -5.55 7.32 -5.07
CA ARG A 174 -4.54 8.15 -5.75
C ARG A 174 -3.85 7.42 -6.91
N LEU A 175 -3.56 6.13 -6.74
CA LEU A 175 -2.82 5.32 -7.71
C LEU A 175 -3.71 4.71 -8.83
N LEU A 176 -5.04 4.74 -8.70
CA LEU A 176 -5.96 4.13 -9.67
C LEU A 176 -6.92 5.12 -10.33
N THR A 177 -7.19 6.27 -9.72
CA THR A 177 -8.09 7.27 -10.28
C THR A 177 -7.50 7.85 -11.57
N ARG A 178 -8.21 7.66 -12.67
CA ARG A 178 -7.88 8.28 -13.97
C ARG A 178 -8.50 9.67 -14.06
N VAL A 179 -7.98 10.49 -14.97
CA VAL A 179 -8.58 11.80 -15.29
C VAL A 179 -10.04 11.63 -15.71
N ALA A 180 -10.35 10.62 -16.55
CA ALA A 180 -11.71 10.29 -16.98
C ALA A 180 -12.70 10.07 -15.82
N ASP A 181 -12.22 9.56 -14.68
CA ASP A 181 -13.08 9.24 -13.53
C ASP A 181 -13.56 10.50 -12.79
N ILE A 182 -12.86 11.63 -12.94
CA ILE A 182 -13.11 12.87 -12.19
C ILE A 182 -13.36 14.09 -13.08
N MET A 183 -13.03 14.03 -14.37
CA MET A 183 -13.22 15.14 -15.28
C MET A 183 -14.70 15.42 -15.58
N ARG A 184 -15.02 16.69 -15.87
CA ARG A 184 -16.33 17.04 -16.42
C ARG A 184 -16.40 16.61 -17.89
N THR A 185 -17.57 16.19 -18.35
CA THR A 185 -17.79 15.75 -19.73
C THR A 185 -19.00 16.45 -20.35
N GLY A 186 -19.03 16.48 -21.69
CA GLY A 186 -20.14 17.06 -22.46
C GLY A 186 -20.44 18.51 -22.07
N ASP A 187 -21.70 18.79 -21.81
CA ASP A 187 -22.16 20.14 -21.45
C ASP A 187 -21.68 20.62 -20.09
N GLN A 188 -21.07 19.76 -19.27
CA GLN A 188 -20.50 20.19 -17.99
C GLN A 188 -19.12 20.86 -18.15
N VAL A 189 -18.52 20.80 -19.34
CA VAL A 189 -17.25 21.45 -19.65
C VAL A 189 -17.50 22.92 -20.04
N PRO A 190 -17.03 23.91 -19.27
CA PRO A 190 -17.09 25.32 -19.68
C PRO A 190 -16.26 25.54 -20.93
N ARG A 191 -16.92 25.97 -21.99
CA ARG A 191 -16.31 26.25 -23.27
C ARG A 191 -17.02 27.40 -23.97
N VAL A 192 -16.25 28.23 -24.66
CA VAL A 192 -16.73 29.34 -25.48
C VAL A 192 -15.96 29.38 -26.81
N THR A 193 -16.50 30.07 -27.81
CA THR A 193 -15.78 30.31 -29.07
C THR A 193 -14.87 31.52 -28.95
N ALA A 194 -13.83 31.59 -29.78
CA ALA A 194 -12.87 32.69 -29.80
C ALA A 194 -13.49 34.11 -29.90
N GLY A 195 -14.63 34.25 -30.59
CA GLY A 195 -15.35 35.52 -30.75
C GLY A 195 -16.31 35.86 -29.60
N THR A 196 -16.42 35.01 -28.58
CA THR A 196 -17.33 35.24 -27.45
C THR A 196 -16.89 36.46 -26.65
N GLY A 197 -17.80 37.41 -26.42
CA GLY A 197 -17.52 38.60 -25.62
C GLY A 197 -17.30 38.29 -24.14
N PHE A 198 -16.52 39.13 -23.47
CA PHE A 198 -16.08 38.93 -22.08
C PHE A 198 -17.21 38.63 -21.09
N SER A 199 -18.34 39.35 -21.18
CA SER A 199 -19.50 39.13 -20.29
C SER A 199 -20.08 37.73 -20.42
N ALA A 200 -20.19 37.21 -21.66
CA ALA A 200 -20.71 35.87 -21.92
C ALA A 200 -19.70 34.79 -21.49
N LEU A 201 -18.41 35.05 -21.67
CA LEU A 201 -17.33 34.21 -21.14
C LEU A 201 -17.44 34.06 -19.61
N MET A 202 -17.63 35.16 -18.89
CA MET A 202 -17.76 35.15 -17.42
C MET A 202 -19.03 34.43 -16.94
N GLN A 203 -20.14 34.58 -17.67
CA GLN A 203 -21.37 33.83 -17.39
C GLN A 203 -21.17 32.33 -17.56
N GLU A 204 -20.45 31.90 -18.59
CA GLU A 204 -20.15 30.47 -18.80
C GLU A 204 -19.33 29.90 -17.64
N MET A 205 -18.25 30.58 -17.24
CA MET A 205 -17.43 30.16 -16.10
C MET A 205 -18.24 30.05 -14.81
N THR A 206 -19.09 31.05 -14.53
CA THR A 206 -19.93 31.07 -13.33
C THR A 206 -20.97 29.96 -13.35
N ARG A 207 -21.60 29.71 -14.52
CA ARG A 207 -22.60 28.66 -14.70
C ARG A 207 -22.04 27.26 -14.49
N LYS A 208 -20.77 27.02 -14.88
CA LYS A 208 -20.12 25.71 -14.76
C LYS A 208 -19.32 25.53 -13.47
N GLY A 209 -18.94 26.61 -12.80
CA GLY A 209 -18.36 26.58 -11.45
C GLY A 209 -16.96 25.97 -11.35
N LEU A 210 -16.17 26.02 -12.43
CA LEU A 210 -14.81 25.45 -12.47
C LEU A 210 -13.67 26.48 -12.38
N GLY A 211 -14.00 27.78 -12.32
CA GLY A 211 -12.99 28.85 -12.28
C GLY A 211 -12.11 28.94 -13.53
N ALA A 212 -12.48 28.23 -14.60
CA ALA A 212 -11.82 28.26 -15.90
C ALA A 212 -12.81 27.95 -17.04
N THR A 213 -12.46 28.32 -18.26
CA THR A 213 -13.20 27.97 -19.49
C THR A 213 -12.24 27.75 -20.67
N ALA A 214 -12.54 26.74 -21.48
CA ALA A 214 -11.82 26.46 -22.72
C ALA A 214 -12.30 27.40 -23.84
N VAL A 215 -11.37 27.91 -24.64
CA VAL A 215 -11.68 28.68 -25.84
C VAL A 215 -11.44 27.81 -27.06
N LEU A 216 -12.48 27.60 -27.85
CA LEU A 216 -12.48 26.73 -29.01
C LEU A 216 -12.55 27.52 -30.32
N ASP A 217 -12.07 26.92 -31.41
CA ASP A 217 -12.37 27.37 -32.76
C ASP A 217 -13.76 26.92 -33.22
N GLU A 218 -14.12 27.28 -34.45
CA GLU A 218 -15.41 26.88 -35.05
C GLU A 218 -15.51 25.37 -35.31
N GLY A 219 -14.37 24.67 -35.44
CA GLY A 219 -14.29 23.22 -35.59
C GLY A 219 -14.29 22.45 -34.26
N GLY A 220 -14.31 23.15 -33.13
CA GLY A 220 -14.27 22.57 -31.79
C GLY A 220 -12.86 22.24 -31.28
N ALA A 221 -11.80 22.65 -31.99
CA ALA A 221 -10.42 22.47 -31.53
C ALA A 221 -10.07 23.47 -30.42
N LEU A 222 -9.26 23.03 -29.46
CA LEU A 222 -8.82 23.84 -28.32
C LEU A 222 -7.81 24.90 -28.76
N LEU A 223 -8.17 26.17 -28.63
CA LEU A 223 -7.30 27.31 -28.91
C LEU A 223 -6.59 27.84 -27.66
N GLY A 224 -7.30 27.85 -26.53
CA GLY A 224 -6.81 28.49 -25.32
C GLY A 224 -7.61 28.17 -24.07
N ILE A 225 -7.17 28.69 -22.94
CA ILE A 225 -7.86 28.64 -21.65
C ILE A 225 -7.90 30.03 -21.03
N PHE A 226 -8.98 30.32 -20.31
CA PHE A 226 -9.08 31.50 -19.45
C PHE A 226 -9.49 31.07 -18.05
N THR A 227 -8.87 31.65 -17.02
CA THR A 227 -9.02 31.25 -15.61
C THR A 227 -9.32 32.45 -14.70
N ASP A 228 -9.79 32.19 -13.48
CA ASP A 228 -9.98 33.23 -12.45
C ASP A 228 -8.67 34.00 -12.14
N GLY A 229 -7.52 33.34 -12.30
CA GLY A 229 -6.21 33.98 -12.17
C GLY A 229 -5.98 35.02 -13.27
N ASP A 230 -6.41 34.74 -14.49
CA ASP A 230 -6.33 35.67 -15.63
C ASP A 230 -7.26 36.87 -15.43
N LEU A 231 -8.48 36.61 -14.96
CA LEU A 231 -9.42 37.66 -14.58
C LEU A 231 -8.80 38.61 -13.55
N ARG A 232 -8.20 38.07 -12.48
CA ARG A 232 -7.58 38.89 -11.43
C ARG A 232 -6.48 39.78 -12.02
N ARG A 233 -5.59 39.21 -12.84
CA ARG A 233 -4.53 39.96 -13.52
C ARG A 233 -5.07 41.06 -14.43
N LEU A 234 -6.14 40.78 -15.19
CA LEU A 234 -6.75 41.75 -16.08
C LEU A 234 -7.41 42.91 -15.34
N VAL A 235 -8.09 42.64 -14.22
CA VAL A 235 -8.70 43.69 -13.38
C VAL A 235 -7.64 44.63 -12.82
N GLU A 236 -6.47 44.12 -12.43
CA GLU A 236 -5.34 44.94 -11.94
C GLU A 236 -4.80 45.92 -12.99
N THR A 237 -5.01 45.65 -14.29
CA THR A 237 -4.60 46.57 -15.37
C THR A 237 -5.50 47.81 -15.50
N GLY A 238 -6.70 47.80 -14.93
CA GLY A 238 -7.64 48.93 -14.93
C GLY A 238 -8.32 49.24 -16.27
N GLY A 239 -8.20 48.37 -17.28
CA GLY A 239 -8.83 48.55 -18.60
C GLY A 239 -10.33 48.19 -18.63
N ASP A 240 -11.06 48.66 -19.66
CA ASP A 240 -12.46 48.24 -19.87
C ASP A 240 -12.52 46.84 -20.47
N LEU A 241 -12.84 45.86 -19.62
CA LEU A 241 -12.91 44.45 -20.02
C LEU A 241 -14.11 44.12 -20.91
N ARG A 242 -15.15 44.97 -20.96
CA ARG A 242 -16.40 44.67 -21.68
C ARG A 242 -16.23 44.66 -23.19
N ALA A 243 -15.22 45.35 -23.70
CA ALA A 243 -14.89 45.39 -25.13
C ALA A 243 -14.08 44.18 -25.59
N LEU A 244 -13.57 43.35 -24.66
CA LEU A 244 -12.69 42.24 -24.98
C LEU A 244 -13.46 40.98 -25.39
N THR A 245 -12.78 40.15 -26.17
CA THR A 245 -13.22 38.83 -26.61
C THR A 245 -12.39 37.72 -25.95
N ALA A 246 -12.91 36.50 -25.96
CA ALA A 246 -12.23 35.30 -25.47
C ALA A 246 -10.83 35.14 -26.10
N ARG A 247 -10.69 35.43 -27.40
CA ARG A 247 -9.41 35.38 -28.12
C ARG A 247 -8.36 36.33 -27.56
N GLU A 248 -8.77 37.51 -27.12
CA GLU A 248 -7.86 38.56 -26.63
C GLU A 248 -7.38 38.31 -25.20
N VAL A 249 -8.16 37.56 -24.42
CA VAL A 249 -7.88 37.33 -22.99
C VAL A 249 -7.35 35.93 -22.67
N MET A 250 -7.51 34.96 -23.58
CA MET A 250 -7.07 33.58 -23.33
C MET A 250 -5.55 33.44 -23.31
N HIS A 251 -5.08 32.46 -22.52
CA HIS A 251 -3.76 31.86 -22.74
C HIS A 251 -3.85 30.83 -23.87
N ALA A 252 -3.12 31.10 -24.96
CA ALA A 252 -2.99 30.17 -26.08
C ALA A 252 -2.16 28.93 -25.68
N SER A 253 -2.41 27.81 -26.35
CA SER A 253 -1.66 26.55 -26.18
C SER A 253 -1.62 26.06 -24.72
N PRO A 254 -2.77 25.76 -24.11
CA PRO A 254 -2.82 25.25 -22.75
C PRO A 254 -2.17 23.86 -22.64
N ARG A 255 -1.72 23.50 -21.44
CA ARG A 255 -1.29 22.12 -21.16
C ARG A 255 -2.51 21.20 -21.22
N THR A 256 -2.34 20.04 -21.84
CA THR A 256 -3.38 19.02 -21.98
C THR A 256 -2.88 17.70 -21.42
N VAL A 257 -3.80 16.88 -20.90
CA VAL A 257 -3.52 15.54 -20.39
C VAL A 257 -4.53 14.56 -20.99
N ASP A 258 -4.09 13.33 -21.23
CA ASP A 258 -4.95 12.26 -21.74
C ASP A 258 -5.97 11.85 -20.64
N GLU A 259 -7.20 11.54 -21.04
CA GLU A 259 -8.25 11.12 -20.10
C GLU A 259 -7.92 9.79 -19.39
N GLN A 260 -7.06 8.97 -19.98
CA GLN A 260 -6.61 7.70 -19.41
C GLN A 260 -5.40 7.85 -18.47
N ALA A 261 -4.79 9.04 -18.40
CA ALA A 261 -3.70 9.32 -17.47
C ALA A 261 -4.19 9.27 -16.01
N LEU A 262 -3.26 9.07 -15.07
CA LEU A 262 -3.60 9.11 -13.66
C LEU A 262 -3.90 10.54 -13.21
N ALA A 263 -4.95 10.72 -12.42
CA ALA A 263 -5.32 12.03 -11.87
C ALA A 263 -4.18 12.65 -11.03
N ALA A 264 -3.36 11.82 -10.39
CA ALA A 264 -2.18 12.27 -9.67
C ALA A 264 -1.12 12.89 -10.60
N GLU A 265 -0.88 12.29 -11.76
CA GLU A 265 0.06 12.82 -12.77
C GLU A 265 -0.47 14.14 -13.35
N ALA A 266 -1.79 14.22 -13.58
CA ALA A 266 -2.43 15.43 -14.07
C ALA A 266 -2.33 16.62 -13.09
N ALA A 267 -2.28 16.35 -11.77
CA ALA A 267 -2.16 17.40 -10.76
C ALA A 267 -0.75 18.00 -10.66
N ASP A 268 0.27 17.30 -11.17
CA ASP A 268 1.67 17.75 -11.18
C ASP A 268 2.06 18.49 -12.48
N LEU A 269 1.11 18.65 -13.43
CA LEU A 269 1.24 19.45 -14.65
C LEU A 269 1.08 20.94 -14.41
#